data_AF-A0A931UEM3-F1
#
_entry.id   AF-A0A931UEM3-F1
#
_cell.length_a   1.000
_cell.length_b   1.000
_cell.length_c   1.000
_cell.angle_alpha   90.00
_cell.angle_beta   90.00
_cell.angle_gamma   90.00
#
_symmetry.space_group_name_H-M   'P 1'
#
loop_
_entity.id
_entity.type
_entity.pdbx_description
1 polymer ?
#
loop_
_entity_poly.entity_id
_entity_poly.type
_entity_poly.pdbx_seq_one_letter_code
_entity_poly.pdbx_strand_id
1 'polypeptide(L)' 'MDTWTFGWTVALIGMGGTMLVLWLMSLFILLLKKLFPYQAEESTAKKG' A
#
# COMPACT_ATOMS: atom_id res chain seq x y z
N MET A 1 14.17 24.41 16.42
CA MET A 1 13.63 23.05 16.54
C MET A 1 14.78 22.16 16.92
N ASP A 2 14.75 21.63 18.14
CA ASP A 2 15.82 20.80 18.67
C ASP A 2 16.03 19.60 17.75
N THR A 3 17.25 19.45 17.25
CA THR A 3 17.66 18.43 16.26
C THR A 3 17.30 17.01 16.69
N TRP A 4 17.13 16.81 18.00
CA TRP A 4 16.69 15.57 18.61
C TRP A 4 15.25 15.18 18.24
N THR A 5 14.31 16.12 18.25
CA THR A 5 12.92 15.87 17.83
C THR A 5 12.84 15.59 16.34
N PHE A 6 13.67 16.30 15.55
CA PHE A 6 13.75 16.08 14.11
C PHE A 6 14.25 14.68 13.77
N GLY A 7 15.29 14.20 14.46
CA GLY A 7 15.79 12.83 14.30
C GLY A 7 14.76 11.76 14.64
N TRP A 8 13.99 11.96 15.72
CA TRP A 8 12.90 11.05 16.10
C TRP A 8 11.78 11.02 15.07
N THR A 9 11.37 12.17 14.54
CA THR A 9 10.35 12.24 13.49
C THR A 9 10.81 11.50 12.23
N VAL A 10 12.05 11.70 11.80
CA VAL A 10 12.60 11.02 10.61
C VAL A 10 12.81 9.53 10.85
N ALA A 11 13.21 9.10 12.05
CA ALA A 11 13.35 7.69 12.39
C ALA A 11 11.99 6.97 12.44
N LEU A 12 10.99 7.59 13.07
CA LEU A 12 9.63 7.06 13.17
C LEU A 12 8.95 7.03 11.79
N ILE A 13 9.11 8.08 10.98
CA ILE A 13 8.61 8.13 9.60
C ILE A 13 9.40 7.20 8.69
N GLY A 14 10.70 7.01 8.90
CA GLY A 14 11.51 6.11 8.10
C GLY A 14 11.10 4.64 8.29
N MET A 15 11.07 4.19 9.55
CA MET A 15 10.68 2.81 9.87
C MET A 15 9.17 2.60 9.73
N GLY A 16 8.37 3.48 10.32
CA GLY A 16 6.91 3.38 10.29
C GLY A 16 6.32 3.73 8.92
N GLY A 17 6.89 4.72 8.22
CA GLY A 17 6.42 5.12 6.90
C GLY A 17 6.67 4.07 5.83
N THR A 18 7.72 3.24 5.93
CA THR A 18 7.92 2.13 5.00
C THR A 18 6.80 1.09 5.13
N MET A 19 6.49 0.65 6.35
CA MET A 19 5.37 -0.28 6.60
C MET A 19 4.02 0.33 6.21
N LEU A 20 3.82 1.62 6.48
CA LEU A 20 2.59 2.33 6.14
C LEU A 20 2.41 2.47 4.64
N VAL A 21 3.48 2.79 3.89
CA VAL A 21 3.44 2.89 2.41
C VAL A 21 3.13 1.55 1.78
N LEU A 22 3.71 0.44 2.24
CA LEU A 22 3.41 -0.90 1.71
C LEU A 22 1.94 -1.29 1.97
N TRP A 23 1.42 -0.95 3.15
CA TRP A 23 0.01 -1.15 3.47
C TRP A 23 -0.90 -0.28 2.60
N LEU A 24 -0.54 0.98 2.40
CA LEU A 24 -1.29 1.92 1.57
C LEU A 24 -1.29 1.50 0.10
N MET A 25 -0.16 1.03 -0.44
CA MET A 25 -0.07 0.48 -1.79
C MET A 25 -0.96 -0.75 -1.97
N SER A 26 -0.96 -1.67 -1.00
CA SER A 26 -1.85 -2.85 -1.04
C SER A 26 -3.32 -2.42 -1.09
N LEU A 27 -3.68 -1.44 -0.27
CA LEU A 27 -5.03 -0.88 -0.24
C LEU A 27 -5.35 -0.16 -1.56
N PHE A 28 -4.40 0.56 -2.14
CA PHE A 28 -4.52 1.24 -3.43
C PHE A 28 -4.76 0.25 -4.58
N ILE A 29 -4.08 -0.89 -4.58
CA ILE A 29 -4.29 -1.96 -5.58
C ILE A 29 -5.69 -2.56 -5.45
N LEU A 30 -6.19 -2.79 -4.24
CA LEU A 30 -7.57 -3.24 -4.02
C LEU A 30 -8.60 -2.20 -4.46
N LEU A 31 -8.31 -0.93 -4.19
CA LEU A 31 -9.16 0.19 -4.59
C LEU A 31 -9.17 0.33 -6.12
N LEU A 32 -8.02 0.17 -6.78
CA LEU A 32 -7.92 0.09 -8.23
C LEU A 32 -8.64 -1.14 -8.80
N LYS A 33 -8.54 -2.33 -8.19
CA LYS A 33 -9.34 -3.51 -8.61
C LYS A 33 -10.84 -3.28 -8.47
N LYS A 34 -11.27 -2.44 -7.52
CA LYS A 34 -12.68 -2.09 -7.31
C LYS A 34 -13.15 -0.98 -8.27
N LEU A 35 -12.30 0.02 -8.51
CA LEU A 35 -12.60 1.17 -9.36
C LEU A 35 -12.47 0.83 -10.86
N PHE A 36 -11.45 0.03 -11.18
CA PHE A 36 -11.30 -0.72 -12.42
C PHE A 36 -11.61 -2.18 -12.09
N PRO A 37 -12.89 -2.60 -12.06
CA PRO A 37 -13.23 -4.00 -12.22
C PRO A 37 -12.74 -4.39 -13.60
N TYR A 38 -11.49 -4.82 -13.68
CA TYR A 38 -10.98 -5.52 -14.84
C TYR A 38 -11.85 -6.76 -14.93
N GLN A 39 -12.90 -6.65 -15.76
CA GLN A 39 -13.61 -7.77 -16.33
C GLN A 39 -12.57 -8.47 -17.20
N ALA A 40 -11.65 -9.21 -16.57
CA ALA A 40 -11.14 -10.41 -17.19
C ALA A 40 -12.40 -11.23 -17.40
N GLU A 41 -12.94 -11.09 -18.60
CA GLU A 41 -14.05 -11.86 -19.10
C GLU A 41 -13.86 -13.31 -18.66
N GLU A 42 -14.98 -13.92 -18.33
CA GLU A 42 -15.21 -15.17 -17.64
C GLU A 42 -14.63 -16.43 -18.32
N SER A 43 -13.44 -16.39 -18.91
CA SER A 43 -12.87 -17.52 -19.65
C SER A 43 -11.65 -18.10 -18.96
N THR A 44 -11.80 -19.35 -18.53
CA THR A 44 -10.74 -20.36 -18.32
C THR A 44 -9.91 -20.32 -17.04
N ALA A 45 -10.54 -20.52 -15.88
CA ALA A 45 -9.91 -21.30 -14.79
C ALA A 45 -10.91 -21.87 -13.77
N LYS A 46 -12.08 -22.36 -14.24
CA LYS A 46 -12.81 -23.40 -13.51
C LYS A 46 -12.26 -24.76 -13.94
N LYS A 47 -11.17 -25.23 -13.33
CA LYS A 47 -10.84 -26.66 -13.26
C LYS A 47 -9.67 -26.93 -12.32
N GLY A 48 -9.94 -27.66 -11.24
CA GLY A 48 -8.95 -28.15 -10.28
C GLY A 48 -9.58 -28.32 -8.92
#